data_AF-A0A8S3B9H2-F1
#
_entry.id   AF-A0A8S3B9H2-F1
#
_cell.length_a   1.000
_cell.length_b   1.000
_cell.length_c   1.000
_cell.angle_alpha   90.00
_cell.angle_beta   90.00
_cell.angle_gamma   90.00
#
_symmetry.space_group_name_H-M   'P 1'
#
loop_
_entity.id
_entity.type
_entity.pdbx_description
1 polymer ?
#
loop_
_entity_poly.entity_id
_entity_poly.type
_entity_poly.pdbx_seq_one_letter_code
_entity_poly.pdbx_strand_id
1 'polypeptide(L)'
;MFTAQTTYSTGSNPRSLNAVDVNGDGKLDIIVANYGSNNVSVLLNTGNGTLAAQTTYSAGAGPAFVAAADVNGDGKPDIIVTNYASSDVSVLLNTGNGTFSAQVTYPTGTNPNDVEAADVNGDGKPDIIVANPVSN
;
A
#
# COMPACT_ATOMS: atom_id res chain seq x y z
N MET A 1 -19.12 -17.25 -18.38
CA MET A 1 -19.04 -18.03 -17.13
C MET A 1 -17.76 -17.62 -16.43
N PHE A 2 -17.81 -17.33 -15.13
CA PHE A 2 -16.61 -17.12 -14.32
C PHE A 2 -15.98 -18.48 -13.97
N THR A 3 -14.66 -18.55 -13.91
CA THR A 3 -13.95 -19.76 -13.46
C THR A 3 -14.10 -19.94 -11.95
N ALA A 4 -13.73 -21.12 -11.43
CA ALA A 4 -13.60 -21.31 -10.00
C ALA A 4 -12.62 -20.26 -9.43
N GLN A 5 -12.91 -19.77 -8.22
CA GLN A 5 -12.03 -18.82 -7.54
C GLN A 5 -10.69 -19.48 -7.18
N THR A 6 -9.62 -18.71 -7.30
CA THR A 6 -8.30 -19.07 -6.76
C THR A 6 -8.06 -18.22 -5.52
N THR A 7 -7.58 -18.84 -4.45
CA THR A 7 -7.27 -18.15 -3.19
C THR A 7 -5.78 -17.91 -3.05
N TYR A 8 -5.40 -16.70 -2.61
CA TYR A 8 -4.02 -16.33 -2.33
C TYR A 8 -3.87 -15.95 -0.86
N SER A 9 -2.78 -16.41 -0.24
CA SER A 9 -2.49 -16.08 1.15
C SER A 9 -2.02 -14.63 1.27
N THR A 10 -2.57 -13.92 2.26
CA THR A 10 -2.11 -12.61 2.73
C THR A 10 -1.69 -12.70 4.20
N GLY A 11 -1.57 -11.57 4.89
CA GLY A 11 -1.50 -11.55 6.36
C GLY A 11 -2.86 -11.70 7.03
N SER A 12 -2.89 -11.60 8.35
CA SER A 12 -4.10 -11.72 9.16
C SER A 12 -4.95 -10.44 9.16
N ASN A 13 -6.28 -10.63 9.11
CA ASN A 13 -7.28 -9.54 9.10
C ASN A 13 -7.01 -8.48 8.00
N PRO A 14 -6.98 -8.86 6.72
CA PRO A 14 -6.80 -7.90 5.63
C PRO A 14 -7.98 -6.91 5.58
N ARG A 15 -7.69 -5.61 5.42
CA ARG A 15 -8.71 -4.54 5.45
C ARG A 15 -8.87 -3.78 4.14
N SER A 16 -7.79 -3.61 3.39
CA SER A 16 -7.77 -2.86 2.14
C SER A 16 -6.81 -3.50 1.16
N LEU A 17 -7.07 -3.31 -0.13
CA LEU A 17 -6.17 -3.69 -1.21
C LEU A 17 -6.09 -2.57 -2.25
N ASN A 18 -4.95 -2.53 -2.95
CA ASN A 18 -4.73 -1.67 -4.10
C ASN A 18 -4.16 -2.50 -5.26
N ALA A 19 -4.55 -2.18 -6.49
CA ALA A 19 -4.07 -2.84 -7.69
C ALA A 19 -3.27 -1.85 -8.55
N VAL A 20 -1.97 -2.11 -8.72
CA VAL A 20 -1.02 -1.22 -9.38
C VAL A 20 0.19 -2.04 -9.86
N ASP A 21 0.81 -1.63 -10.98
CA ASP A 21 2.04 -2.25 -11.46
C ASP A 21 3.23 -1.77 -10.63
N VAL A 22 3.72 -2.60 -9.70
CA VAL A 22 4.82 -2.22 -8.80
C VAL A 22 6.19 -2.68 -9.31
N ASN A 23 6.24 -3.49 -10.35
CA ASN A 23 7.48 -4.04 -10.90
C ASN A 23 7.81 -3.52 -12.31
N GLY A 24 6.93 -2.72 -12.91
CA GLY A 24 7.11 -2.11 -14.22
C GLY A 24 6.91 -3.06 -15.38
N ASP A 25 6.24 -4.20 -15.20
CA ASP A 25 6.03 -5.20 -16.25
C ASP A 25 4.74 -5.00 -17.07
N GLY A 26 3.98 -3.95 -16.76
CA GLY A 26 2.74 -3.58 -17.42
C GLY A 26 1.52 -4.34 -16.91
N LYS A 27 1.64 -5.12 -15.83
CA LYS A 27 0.52 -5.87 -15.23
C LYS A 27 0.22 -5.32 -13.85
N LEU A 28 -1.07 -5.24 -13.52
CA LEU A 28 -1.47 -4.84 -12.18
C LEU A 28 -1.13 -5.96 -11.20
N ASP A 29 -0.28 -5.63 -10.23
CA ASP A 29 0.01 -6.41 -9.03
C ASP A 29 -0.99 -6.06 -7.93
N ILE A 30 -0.97 -6.79 -6.82
CA ILE A 30 -1.86 -6.56 -5.67
C ILE A 30 -1.06 -6.23 -4.42
N ILE A 31 -1.43 -5.15 -3.75
CA ILE A 31 -0.94 -4.79 -2.42
C ILE A 31 -2.11 -4.92 -1.44
N VAL A 32 -1.89 -5.50 -0.26
CA VAL A 32 -2.93 -5.72 0.75
C VAL A 32 -2.46 -5.21 2.12
N ALA A 33 -3.27 -4.40 2.79
CA ALA A 33 -3.04 -3.97 4.17
C ALA A 33 -3.59 -5.03 5.15
N ASN A 34 -2.70 -5.61 5.97
CA ASN A 34 -3.05 -6.69 6.90
C ASN A 34 -3.09 -6.17 8.35
N TYR A 35 -4.27 -5.73 8.78
CA TYR A 35 -4.46 -5.08 10.08
C TYR A 35 -3.91 -5.91 11.24
N GLY A 36 -4.16 -7.22 11.23
CA GLY A 36 -3.78 -8.11 12.34
C GLY A 36 -2.30 -8.49 12.35
N SER A 37 -1.60 -8.35 11.23
CA SER A 37 -0.19 -8.71 11.09
C SER A 37 0.76 -7.53 11.14
N ASN A 38 0.26 -6.29 11.19
CA ASN A 38 1.06 -5.06 11.14
C ASN A 38 2.02 -5.03 9.95
N ASN A 39 1.54 -5.49 8.79
CA ASN A 39 2.32 -5.53 7.55
C ASN A 39 1.42 -5.33 6.33
N VAL A 40 2.06 -5.13 5.18
CA VAL A 40 1.43 -5.25 3.87
C VAL A 40 1.91 -6.50 3.15
N SER A 41 1.04 -7.10 2.35
CA SER A 41 1.38 -8.16 1.40
C SER A 41 1.48 -7.56 0.00
N VAL A 42 2.52 -7.91 -0.75
CA VAL A 42 2.68 -7.61 -2.18
C VAL A 42 2.64 -8.93 -2.95
N LEU A 43 1.72 -9.05 -3.90
CA LEU A 43 1.53 -10.22 -4.73
C LEU A 43 1.68 -9.83 -6.19
N LEU A 44 2.76 -10.29 -6.82
CA LEU A 44 3.07 -9.96 -8.20
C LEU A 44 2.24 -10.77 -9.18
N ASN A 45 1.77 -10.14 -10.25
CA ASN A 45 1.01 -10.77 -11.30
C ASN A 45 1.91 -11.50 -12.29
N THR A 46 1.71 -12.81 -12.44
CA THR A 46 2.53 -13.64 -13.32
C THR A 46 2.12 -13.54 -14.79
N GLY A 47 1.01 -12.87 -15.12
CA GLY A 47 0.53 -12.66 -16.48
C GLY A 47 -0.27 -13.81 -17.11
N ASN A 48 -0.46 -14.91 -16.39
CA ASN A 48 -1.29 -16.04 -16.83
C ASN A 48 -2.63 -16.13 -16.07
N GLY A 49 -3.05 -15.03 -15.45
CA GLY A 49 -4.22 -14.99 -14.57
C GLY A 49 -3.97 -15.48 -13.14
N THR A 50 -2.69 -15.62 -12.73
CA THR A 50 -2.31 -15.99 -11.36
C THR A 50 -1.35 -14.99 -10.72
N LEU A 51 -1.38 -14.92 -9.39
CA LEU A 51 -0.44 -14.14 -8.58
C LEU A 51 0.66 -15.04 -8.00
N ALA A 52 1.86 -14.48 -7.85
CA ALA A 52 2.94 -15.10 -7.10
C ALA A 52 2.62 -15.16 -5.59
N ALA A 53 3.43 -15.91 -4.85
CA ALA A 53 3.35 -15.90 -3.40
C ALA A 53 3.61 -14.49 -2.84
N GLN A 54 2.92 -14.14 -1.76
CA GLN A 54 3.11 -12.84 -1.12
C GLN A 54 4.55 -12.62 -0.66
N THR A 55 5.05 -11.42 -0.87
CA THR A 55 6.16 -10.85 -0.10
C THR A 55 5.58 -9.88 0.91
N THR A 56 6.06 -9.89 2.15
CA THR A 56 5.52 -9.03 3.21
C THR A 56 6.50 -7.94 3.60
N TYR A 57 5.96 -6.77 3.92
CA TYR A 57 6.72 -5.62 4.40
C TYR A 57 6.07 -5.05 5.66
N SER A 58 6.86 -4.80 6.70
CA SER A 58 6.35 -4.22 7.94
C SER A 58 5.68 -2.87 7.70
N ALA A 59 4.54 -2.67 8.36
CA ALA A 59 3.83 -1.40 8.43
C ALA A 59 3.78 -0.91 9.90
N GLY A 60 3.11 0.20 10.16
CA GLY A 60 2.77 0.59 11.53
C GLY A 60 1.71 -0.34 12.13
N ALA A 61 1.24 -0.03 13.34
CA ALA A 61 0.29 -0.86 14.04
C ALA A 61 -1.13 -0.68 13.48
N GLY A 62 -1.79 -1.79 13.15
CA GLY A 62 -3.15 -1.80 12.62
C GLY A 62 -3.28 -1.10 11.26
N PRO A 63 -2.54 -1.51 10.22
CA PRO A 63 -2.67 -0.94 8.88
C PRO A 63 -4.12 -1.10 8.40
N ALA A 64 -4.74 0.01 7.99
CA ALA A 64 -6.17 0.09 7.70
C ALA A 64 -6.46 0.28 6.22
N PHE A 65 -5.68 1.12 5.55
CA PHE A 65 -5.85 1.46 4.14
C PHE A 65 -4.49 1.52 3.46
N VAL A 66 -4.47 1.17 2.16
CA VAL A 66 -3.27 1.23 1.33
C VAL A 66 -3.56 1.97 0.03
N ALA A 67 -2.69 2.92 -0.29
CA ALA A 67 -2.64 3.62 -1.57
C ALA A 67 -1.26 3.42 -2.21
N ALA A 68 -1.15 3.75 -3.48
CA ALA A 68 0.11 3.69 -4.22
C ALA A 68 0.28 4.92 -5.11
N ALA A 69 1.43 5.57 -5.01
CA ALA A 69 1.80 6.74 -5.81
C ALA A 69 3.31 6.96 -5.78
N ASP A 70 3.85 7.63 -6.79
CA ASP A 70 5.26 8.02 -6.85
C ASP A 70 5.50 9.26 -5.98
N VAL A 71 5.77 9.06 -4.68
CA VAL A 71 5.91 10.18 -3.73
C VAL A 71 7.32 10.74 -3.69
N ASN A 72 8.29 10.03 -4.25
CA ASN A 72 9.69 10.48 -4.31
C ASN A 72 10.08 11.04 -5.70
N GLY A 73 9.24 10.89 -6.71
CA GLY A 73 9.44 11.40 -8.07
C GLY A 73 10.38 10.56 -8.93
N ASP A 74 10.55 9.28 -8.62
CA ASP A 74 11.46 8.37 -9.34
C ASP A 74 10.78 7.56 -10.45
N GLY A 75 9.49 7.79 -10.67
CA GLY A 75 8.67 7.14 -11.69
C GLY A 75 8.11 5.79 -11.29
N LYS A 76 8.23 5.38 -10.02
CA LYS A 76 7.72 4.10 -9.52
C LYS A 76 6.66 4.33 -8.45
N PRO A 77 5.56 3.57 -8.44
CA PRO A 77 4.58 3.68 -7.39
C PRO A 77 5.16 3.14 -6.07
N ASP A 78 5.25 4.01 -5.08
CA ASP A 78 5.56 3.70 -3.69
C ASP A 78 4.30 3.24 -2.95
N ILE A 79 4.46 2.54 -1.83
CA ILE A 79 3.34 2.11 -0.98
C ILE A 79 3.13 3.12 0.15
N ILE A 80 1.88 3.53 0.34
CA ILE A 80 1.45 4.44 1.41
C ILE A 80 0.37 3.75 2.23
N VAL A 81 0.53 3.69 3.55
CA VAL A 81 -0.35 2.92 4.44
C VAL A 81 -0.76 3.76 5.64
N THR A 82 -2.05 3.93 5.88
CA THR A 82 -2.52 4.47 7.16
C THR A 82 -2.52 3.39 8.23
N ASN A 83 -1.94 3.68 9.40
CA ASN A 83 -1.88 2.76 10.51
C ASN A 83 -2.80 3.24 11.63
N TYR A 84 -3.98 2.65 11.69
CA TYR A 84 -5.07 3.08 12.55
C TYR A 84 -4.71 3.05 14.03
N ALA A 85 -3.91 2.07 14.48
CA ALA A 85 -3.59 1.90 15.89
C ALA A 85 -2.37 2.73 16.32
N SER A 86 -1.37 2.93 15.45
CA SER A 86 -0.20 3.77 15.75
C SER A 86 -0.39 5.26 15.45
N SER A 87 -1.49 5.65 14.78
CA SER A 87 -1.78 7.06 14.44
C SER A 87 -0.70 7.70 13.57
N ASP A 88 -0.17 6.93 12.63
CA ASP A 88 0.82 7.35 11.66
C ASP A 88 0.49 6.80 10.26
N VAL A 89 1.23 7.30 9.26
CA VAL A 89 1.30 6.72 7.92
C VAL A 89 2.67 6.12 7.71
N SER A 90 2.72 4.92 7.14
CA SER A 90 3.94 4.29 6.64
C SER A 90 4.10 4.57 5.16
N VAL A 91 5.29 4.98 4.75
CA VAL A 91 5.70 5.08 3.34
C VAL A 91 6.82 4.08 3.09
N LEU A 92 6.63 3.22 2.08
CA LEU A 92 7.62 2.25 1.65
C LEU A 92 8.01 2.55 0.20
N LEU A 93 9.25 2.97 0.00
CA LEU A 93 9.73 3.36 -1.32
C LEU A 93 10.02 2.15 -2.20
N ASN A 94 9.55 2.19 -3.44
CA ASN A 94 9.75 1.13 -4.43
C ASN A 94 11.17 1.19 -5.00
N THR A 95 11.83 0.03 -5.08
CA THR A 95 13.18 -0.07 -5.61
C THR A 95 13.24 -0.45 -7.11
N GLY A 96 12.09 -0.76 -7.73
CA GLY A 96 11.93 -0.90 -9.19
C GLY A 96 11.79 -2.31 -9.73
N ASN A 97 11.56 -3.30 -8.87
CA ASN A 97 11.35 -4.70 -9.26
C ASN A 97 10.26 -5.38 -8.42
N GLY A 98 9.28 -4.60 -7.93
CA GLY A 98 8.26 -5.07 -7.00
C GLY A 98 8.78 -5.31 -5.58
N THR A 99 9.96 -4.75 -5.25
CA THR A 99 10.50 -4.79 -3.88
C THR A 99 10.62 -3.39 -3.29
N PHE A 100 10.44 -3.30 -1.98
CA PHE A 100 10.31 -2.05 -1.25
C PHE A 100 11.34 -1.91 -0.14
N SER A 101 11.74 -0.67 0.11
CA SER A 101 12.58 -0.31 1.25
C SER A 101 11.81 -0.48 2.56
N ALA A 102 12.55 -0.48 3.68
CA ALA A 102 11.92 -0.42 4.99
C ALA A 102 11.04 0.83 5.12
N GLN A 103 9.93 0.70 5.83
CA GLN A 103 9.01 1.81 6.05
C GLN A 103 9.68 3.00 6.73
N VAL A 104 9.28 4.19 6.30
CA VAL A 104 9.43 5.42 7.08
C VAL A 104 8.04 5.81 7.56
N THR A 105 7.92 6.20 8.83
CA THR A 105 6.64 6.59 9.42
C THR A 105 6.54 8.10 9.62
N TYR A 106 5.34 8.63 9.39
CA TYR A 106 5.00 10.03 9.55
C TYR A 106 3.79 10.14 10.47
N PRO A 107 3.90 10.86 11.60
CA PRO A 107 2.77 11.05 12.50
C PRO A 107 1.58 11.70 11.80
N THR A 108 0.38 11.31 12.21
CA THR A 108 -0.89 11.89 11.74
C THR A 108 -1.78 12.28 12.92
N GLY A 109 -3.06 12.55 12.67
CA GLY A 109 -4.09 12.58 13.71
C GLY A 109 -4.43 11.17 14.21
N THR A 110 -5.38 11.10 15.12
CA THR A 110 -5.86 9.84 15.68
C THR A 110 -6.66 9.03 14.66
N ASN A 111 -6.41 7.72 14.67
CA ASN A 111 -7.19 6.72 13.92
C ASN A 111 -7.27 6.96 12.40
N PRO A 112 -6.14 7.21 11.69
CA PRO A 112 -6.16 7.41 10.25
C PRO A 112 -6.80 6.20 9.55
N ASN A 113 -7.75 6.47 8.65
CA ASN A 113 -8.58 5.43 8.04
C ASN A 113 -8.50 5.39 6.52
N ASP A 114 -8.11 6.49 5.89
CA ASP A 114 -7.99 6.60 4.44
C ASP A 114 -6.80 7.48 4.07
N VAL A 115 -6.24 7.24 2.89
CA VAL A 115 -5.12 8.02 2.34
C VAL A 115 -5.18 8.09 0.83
N GLU A 116 -4.90 9.27 0.31
CA GLU A 116 -4.77 9.54 -1.13
C GLU A 116 -3.49 10.35 -1.38
N ALA A 117 -2.93 10.21 -2.57
CA ALA A 117 -1.76 10.99 -2.97
C ALA A 117 -2.08 11.85 -4.20
N ALA A 118 -1.93 13.16 -4.07
CA ALA A 118 -2.19 14.12 -5.14
C ALA A 118 -1.36 15.38 -4.93
N ASP A 119 -0.95 16.03 -6.03
CA ASP A 119 -0.32 17.35 -5.97
C ASP A 119 -1.38 18.41 -5.67
N VAL A 120 -1.57 18.73 -4.38
CA VAL A 120 -2.58 19.71 -3.94
C VAL A 120 -2.00 21.11 -3.80
N ASN A 121 -0.68 21.22 -3.72
CA ASN A 121 0.01 22.49 -3.56
C ASN A 121 0.54 23.08 -4.89
N GLY A 122 0.56 22.29 -5.97
CA GLY A 122 0.96 22.68 -7.32
C GLY A 122 2.47 22.68 -7.57
N ASP A 123 3.27 21.98 -6.77
CA ASP A 123 4.73 21.91 -6.91
C ASP A 123 5.22 20.77 -7.84
N GLY A 124 4.30 19.98 -8.38
CA GLY A 124 4.59 18.85 -9.25
C GLY A 124 5.00 17.58 -8.51
N LYS A 125 4.88 17.54 -7.18
CA LYS A 125 5.11 16.33 -6.37
C LYS A 125 3.83 15.94 -5.66
N PRO A 126 3.48 14.63 -5.60
CA PRO A 126 2.32 14.21 -4.85
C PRO A 126 2.45 14.54 -3.35
N ASP A 127 1.45 15.21 -2.80
CA ASP A 127 1.23 15.34 -1.37
C ASP A 127 0.44 14.12 -0.85
N ILE A 128 0.68 13.72 0.41
CA ILE A 128 -0.09 12.66 1.07
C ILE A 128 -1.21 13.30 1.89
N ILE A 129 -2.46 12.97 1.56
CA ILE A 129 -3.66 13.47 2.24
C ILE A 129 -4.26 12.33 3.06
N VAL A 130 -4.43 12.55 4.36
CA VAL A 130 -4.90 11.52 5.29
C VAL A 130 -6.24 11.91 5.89
N ALA A 131 -7.22 11.01 5.82
CA ALA A 131 -8.49 11.19 6.50
C ALA A 131 -8.45 10.54 7.89
N ASN A 132 -8.64 11.38 8.90
CA ASN A 132 -8.72 11.02 10.30
C ASN A 132 -10.18 11.26 10.77
N PRO A 133 -10.97 10.21 11.03
CA PRO A 133 -12.40 10.36 11.33
C PRO A 133 -12.70 11.06 12.67
N VAL A 134 -11.68 11.29 13.52
CA VAL A 134 -11.85 11.82 14.88
C VAL A 134 -10.93 13.00 15.24
N SER A 135 -10.03 13.43 14.36
CA SER A 135 -9.18 14.62 14.59
C SER A 135 -8.63 15.17 13.28
N ASN A 136 -8.34 16.47 13.18
CA ASN A 136 -7.57 17.08 12.08
C ASN A 136 -6.47 17.95 12.66
#